data_AF-A0A2H9RDX0-F1
#
_entry.id   AF-A0A2H9RDX0-F1
#
_cell.length_a   1.000
_cell.length_b   1.000
_cell.length_c   1.000
_cell.angle_alpha   90.00
_cell.angle_beta   90.00
_cell.angle_gamma   90.00
#
_symmetry.space_group_name_H-M   'P 1'
#
loop_
_entity.id
_entity.type
_entity.pdbx_description
1 polymer ?
#
loop_
_entity_poly.entity_id
_entity_poly.type
_entity_poly.pdbx_seq_one_letter_code
_entity_poly.pdbx_strand_id
1 'polypeptide(L)' 'MLLMIDNYDSFTYNLVQYFAELGADVLVKRNDEITV' A
#
# COMPACT_ATOMS: atom_id res chain seq x y z
N MET A 1 7.07 -7.50 -4.90
CA MET A 1 6.99 -6.62 -3.72
C MET A 1 6.79 -5.18 -4.16
N LEU A 2 5.55 -4.68 -4.05
CA LEU A 2 5.13 -3.30 -4.28
C LEU A 2 5.10 -2.58 -2.93
N LEU A 3 5.77 -1.43 -2.82
CA LEU A 3 5.64 -0.56 -1.64
C LEU A 3 4.47 0.42 -1.87
N MET A 4 3.47 0.37 -1.01
CA MET A 4 2.32 1.27 -1.00
C MET A 4 2.47 2.26 0.16
N ILE A 5 2.56 3.56 -0.13
CA ILE A 5 2.62 4.61 0.87
C ILE A 5 1.20 5.10 1.17
N ASP A 6 0.75 4.88 2.41
CA ASP A 6 -0.52 5.35 2.93
C ASP A 6 -0.36 6.75 3.53
N ASN A 7 -1.06 7.73 2.94
CA ASN A 7 -1.12 9.11 3.42
C ASN A 7 -2.38 9.39 4.26
N TYR A 8 -2.86 8.40 5.01
CA TYR A 8 -4.14 8.44 5.74
C TYR A 8 -5.36 8.57 4.84
N ASP A 9 -5.30 7.91 3.69
CA ASP A 9 -6.39 7.86 2.71
C ASP A 9 -7.03 6.48 2.68
N SER A 10 -8.35 6.41 2.88
CA SER A 10 -9.09 5.15 2.81
C SER A 10 -9.05 4.54 1.41
N PHE A 11 -8.79 5.33 0.36
CA PHE A 11 -8.64 4.82 -1.00
C PHE A 11 -7.44 3.88 -1.16
N THR A 12 -6.38 4.05 -0.35
CA THR A 12 -5.18 3.20 -0.38
C THR A 12 -5.53 1.71 -0.27
N TYR A 13 -6.50 1.35 0.57
CA TYR A 13 -6.88 -0.06 0.76
C TYR A 13 -7.66 -0.65 -0.43
N ASN A 14 -8.34 0.17 -1.24
CA ASN A 14 -8.94 -0.31 -2.48
C ASN A 14 -7.86 -0.75 -3.48
N LEU A 15 -6.79 0.05 -3.62
CA LEU A 15 -5.66 -0.29 -4.48
C LEU A 15 -4.92 -1.53 -3.98
N VAL A 16 -4.70 -1.64 -2.67
CA VAL A 16 -4.09 -2.83 -2.06
C VAL A 16 -4.89 -4.09 -2.38
N GLN A 17 -6.23 -4.04 -2.29
CA GLN A 17 -7.08 -5.17 -2.65
C GLN A 17 -6.94 -5.54 -4.14
N TYR A 18 -7.02 -4.57 -5.05
CA TYR A 18 -6.85 -4.86 -6.48
C TYR A 18 -5.48 -5.47 -6.81
N PHE A 19 -4.41 -4.98 -6.19
CA PHE A 19 -3.08 -5.56 -6.40
C PHE A 19 -2.97 -6.96 -5.80
N ALA A 20 -3.59 -7.23 -4.66
CA ALA A 20 -3.64 -8.57 -4.06
C ALA A 20 -4.43 -9.56 -4.95
N GLU A 21 -5.55 -9.14 -5.54
CA GLU A 21 -6.32 -9.94 -6.51
C GLU A 21 -5.51 -10.29 -7.76
N LEU A 22 -4.61 -9.40 -8.18
CA LEU A 22 -3.66 -9.62 -9.27
C LEU A 22 -2.45 -10.48 -8.87
N GLY A 23 -2.39 -10.96 -7.62
CA GLY A 23 -1.30 -11.79 -7.10
C GLY A 23 -0.03 -11.00 -6.76
N ALA A 24 -0.10 -9.68 -6.65
CA ALA A 24 1.03 -8.87 -6.25
C ALA A 24 1.24 -8.93 -4.72
N ASP A 25 2.49 -9.10 -4.33
CA ASP A 25 2.94 -8.92 -2.94
C ASP A 25 3.06 -7.41 -2.64
N VAL A 26 2.24 -6.90 -1.71
CA VAL A 26 2.13 -5.48 -1.35
C VAL A 26 2.54 -5.25 0.10
N LEU A 27 3.51 -4.37 0.30
CA LEU A 27 3.92 -3.86 1.61
C LEU A 27 3.34 -2.45 1.78
N VAL A 28 2.47 -2.25 2.77
CA VAL A 28 1.90 -0.94 3.10
C VAL A 28 2.67 -0.31 4.26
N LYS A 29 3.01 0.97 4.13
CA LYS A 29 3.61 1.79 5.20
C LYS A 29 2.95 3.18 5.22
N ARG A 30 2.74 3.75 6.41
CA ARG A 30 2.37 5.17 6.50
C ARG A 30 3.53 6.05 6.04
N ASN A 31 3.22 7.23 5.53
CA ASN A 31 4.24 8.17 5.04
C ASN A 31 5.25 8.62 6.12
N ASP A 32 4.87 8.56 7.39
CA ASP A 32 5.65 8.99 8.55
C ASP A 32 6.27 7.82 9.35
N GLU A 33 5.95 6.58 8.98
CA GLU A 33 6.49 5.35 9.58
C GLU A 33 7.71 4.80 8.83
N ILE A 34 8.17 5.48 7.76
CA ILE A 34 9.25 5.01 6.89
C ILE A 34 10.24 6.14 6.56
N THR A 35 11.53 5.79 6.51
CA THR A 35 12.60 6.65 6.02
C THR A 35 13.11 6.08 4.69
N VAL A 36 13.31 6.96 3.70
CA VAL A 36 13.77 6.61 2.34
C VAL A 36 15.25 6.88 2.19
#